data_AF-A0A2T7P436-F1
#
_entry.id   AF-A0A2T7P436-F1
#
_cell.length_a   1.000
_cell.length_b   1.000
_cell.length_c   1.000
_cell.angle_alpha   90.00
_cell.angle_beta   90.00
_cell.angle_gamma   90.00
#
_symmetry.space_group_name_H-M   'P 1'
#
loop_
_entity.id
_entity.type
_entity.pdbx_description
1 polymer ?
#
loop_
_entity_poly.entity_id
_entity_poly.type
_entity_poly.pdbx_seq_one_letter_code
_entity_poly.pdbx_strand_id
1 'polypeptide(L)'
;MSETFPSCAGDKPGDTVTPPTPTSPCFMAVAMDLPDFNSPYHPIHGRYKQDVAQRLVLGALNVAYGHSDVTFQGPFPTQFHVTGSGAQRTITIEYNNGRTSLDIRNTGFDICCGGENIHSCTDQGTWWVDAPITSHQGSHVTITASSCNSTNVVGLRYAWRESPCNLKQCAIYAADSSLPAPPYLTNTLPA
;
A
#
# COMPACT_ATOMS: atom_id res chain seq x y z
N MET A 1 16.87 -33.09 16.57
CA MET A 1 15.79 -32.45 15.80
C MET A 1 16.34 -31.12 15.35
N SER A 2 16.53 -30.92 14.04
CA SER A 2 16.99 -29.64 13.50
C SER A 2 15.78 -28.71 13.47
N GLU A 3 15.67 -27.81 14.44
CA GLU A 3 14.70 -26.73 14.37
C GLU A 3 15.20 -25.70 13.35
N THR A 4 14.82 -25.90 12.10
CA THR A 4 14.91 -24.84 11.10
C THR A 4 13.84 -23.82 11.45
N PHE A 5 14.24 -22.68 11.99
CA PHE A 5 13.38 -21.51 12.08
C PHE A 5 12.88 -21.19 10.67
N PRO A 6 11.55 -21.06 10.46
CA PRO A 6 11.04 -20.64 9.18
C PRO A 6 11.67 -19.29 8.80
N SER A 7 12.22 -19.21 7.58
CA SER A 7 12.86 -17.99 7.11
C SER A 7 11.81 -16.92 6.84
N CYS A 8 11.81 -15.87 7.66
CA CYS A 8 11.11 -14.63 7.37
C CYS A 8 12.00 -13.76 6.49
N ALA A 9 11.83 -13.84 5.17
CA ALA A 9 12.38 -12.82 4.28
C ALA A 9 11.51 -11.56 4.45
N GLY A 10 12.04 -10.52 5.08
CA GLY A 10 11.44 -9.19 5.06
C GLY A 10 11.95 -8.41 3.84
N ASP A 11 11.09 -7.58 3.26
CA ASP A 11 11.47 -6.68 2.17
C ASP A 11 12.42 -5.59 2.68
N LYS A 12 13.50 -5.33 1.93
CA LYS A 12 14.38 -4.19 2.22
C LYS A 12 13.73 -2.89 1.75
N PRO A 13 14.12 -1.72 2.30
CA PRO A 13 13.77 -0.43 1.72
C PRO A 13 14.18 -0.40 0.24
N GLY A 14 13.20 -0.29 -0.68
CA GLY A 14 13.42 -0.31 -2.13
C GLY A 14 13.00 -1.58 -2.86
N ASP A 15 12.63 -2.65 -2.13
CA ASP A 15 12.01 -3.84 -2.71
C ASP A 15 10.47 -3.71 -2.68
N THR A 16 9.77 -4.34 -3.63
CA THR A 16 8.30 -4.42 -3.64
C THR A 16 7.79 -5.06 -2.36
N VAL A 17 7.11 -4.28 -1.51
CA VAL A 17 6.50 -4.78 -0.27
C VAL A 17 5.45 -5.83 -0.61
N THR A 18 5.78 -7.09 -0.40
CA THR A 18 4.84 -8.20 -0.53
C THR A 18 4.44 -8.61 0.88
N PRO A 19 3.20 -8.32 1.33
CA PRO A 19 2.77 -8.76 2.66
C PRO A 19 2.90 -10.28 2.75
N PRO A 20 3.28 -10.84 3.93
CA PRO A 20 3.37 -12.28 4.09
C PRO A 20 2.02 -12.93 3.78
N THR A 21 2.05 -14.06 3.09
CA THR A 21 0.82 -14.81 2.83
C THR A 21 0.18 -15.22 4.16
N PRO A 22 -1.16 -15.40 4.22
CA PRO A 22 -1.84 -15.80 5.46
C PRO A 22 -1.36 -17.14 6.05
N THR A 23 -0.72 -17.99 5.25
CA THR A 23 -0.16 -19.28 5.66
C THR A 23 1.32 -19.21 6.04
N SER A 24 1.94 -18.03 5.92
CA SER A 24 3.32 -17.80 6.33
C SER A 24 3.42 -17.82 7.86
N PRO A 25 4.46 -18.43 8.45
CA PRO A 25 4.75 -18.30 9.87
C PRO A 25 5.26 -16.90 10.25
N CYS A 26 5.35 -15.98 9.30
CA CYS A 26 5.85 -14.63 9.45
C CYS A 26 4.72 -13.60 9.30
N PHE A 27 4.80 -12.52 10.07
CA PHE A 27 3.92 -11.36 9.98
C PHE A 27 4.73 -10.07 10.03
N MET A 28 4.16 -8.98 9.50
CA MET A 28 4.78 -7.66 9.48
C MET A 28 3.77 -6.61 9.94
N ALA A 29 4.29 -5.52 10.52
CA ALA A 29 3.50 -4.33 10.83
C ALA A 29 3.85 -3.21 9.85
N VAL A 30 2.86 -2.70 9.12
CA VAL A 30 3.02 -1.47 8.35
C VAL A 30 3.25 -0.32 9.33
N ALA A 31 4.23 0.54 9.07
CA ALA A 31 4.62 1.64 9.97
C ALA A 31 4.86 2.97 9.27
N MET A 32 4.70 3.04 7.93
CA MET A 32 4.95 4.24 7.13
C MET A 32 4.05 5.43 7.49
N ASP A 33 2.90 5.17 8.13
CA ASP A 33 1.97 6.18 8.63
C ASP A 33 2.28 6.64 10.05
N LEU A 34 3.43 6.25 10.61
CA LEU A 34 3.88 6.67 11.94
C LEU A 34 5.13 7.56 11.89
N PRO A 35 5.22 8.56 11.00
CA PRO A 35 6.35 9.48 11.03
C PRO A 35 6.34 10.30 12.33
N ASP A 36 7.52 10.78 12.72
CA ASP A 36 7.69 11.66 13.87
C ASP A 36 8.64 12.81 13.52
N PHE A 37 8.27 13.57 12.49
CA PHE A 37 9.08 14.67 11.94
C PHE A 37 9.44 15.74 12.98
N ASN A 38 8.59 15.89 14.02
CA ASN A 38 8.74 16.88 15.09
C ASN A 38 9.19 16.25 16.41
N SER A 39 9.84 15.08 16.38
CA SER A 39 10.36 14.44 17.59
C SER A 39 11.36 15.36 18.31
N PRO A 40 11.22 15.59 19.64
CA PRO A 40 12.23 16.31 20.41
C PRO A 40 13.55 15.54 20.54
N TYR A 41 13.59 14.28 20.12
CA TYR A 41 14.74 13.38 20.21
C TYR A 41 15.44 13.15 18.87
N HIS A 42 15.22 14.00 17.85
CA HIS A 42 15.59 13.82 16.44
C HIS A 42 14.66 12.87 15.65
N PRO A 43 14.50 13.08 14.32
CA PRO A 43 13.55 12.32 13.48
C PRO A 43 13.77 10.81 13.44
N ILE A 44 15.00 10.33 13.67
CA ILE A 44 15.33 8.89 13.70
C ILE A 44 14.83 8.18 14.97
N HIS A 45 14.45 8.94 16.01
CA HIS A 45 13.98 8.42 17.29
C HIS A 45 12.46 8.61 17.42
N GLY A 46 11.69 8.00 16.52
CA GLY A 46 10.22 8.13 16.50
C GLY A 46 9.55 7.63 17.79
N ARG A 47 8.60 8.40 18.33
CA ARG A 47 7.92 8.10 19.61
C ARG A 47 6.88 6.98 19.49
N TYR A 48 6.32 6.75 18.30
CA TYR A 48 5.22 5.82 18.04
C TYR A 48 5.63 4.34 17.94
N LYS A 49 6.66 3.92 18.67
CA LYS A 49 7.11 2.51 18.70
C LYS A 49 6.06 1.59 19.32
N GLN A 50 5.23 2.12 20.24
CA GLN A 50 4.13 1.37 20.84
C GLN A 50 3.07 0.99 19.81
N ASP A 51 2.72 1.89 18.88
CA ASP A 51 1.79 1.59 17.78
C ASP A 51 2.33 0.47 16.88
N VAL A 52 3.63 0.47 16.57
CA VAL A 52 4.28 -0.63 15.83
C VAL A 52 4.19 -1.94 16.60
N ALA A 53 4.49 -1.92 17.91
CA ALA A 53 4.41 -3.10 18.76
C ALA A 53 2.98 -3.66 18.85
N GLN A 54 1.97 -2.79 18.98
CA GLN A 54 0.57 -3.21 19.00
C GLN A 54 0.17 -3.90 17.70
N ARG A 55 0.58 -3.37 16.54
CA ARG A 55 0.33 -4.01 15.23
C ARG A 55 1.03 -5.38 15.11
N LEU A 56 2.26 -5.51 15.62
CA LEU A 56 2.96 -6.79 15.66
C LEU A 56 2.26 -7.81 16.57
N VAL A 57 1.70 -7.37 17.71
CA VAL A 57 0.94 -8.26 18.61
C VAL A 57 -0.28 -8.86 17.91
N LEU A 58 -0.97 -8.09 17.05
CA LEU A 58 -2.08 -8.63 16.25
C LEU A 58 -1.62 -9.79 15.36
N GLY A 59 -0.47 -9.63 14.69
CA GLY A 59 0.13 -10.67 13.86
C GLY A 59 0.54 -11.90 14.68
N ALA A 60 1.13 -11.69 15.86
CA ALA A 60 1.49 -12.78 16.76
C ALA A 60 0.24 -13.57 17.21
N LEU A 61 -0.82 -12.87 17.64
CA LEU A 61 -2.08 -13.49 18.06
C LEU A 61 -2.67 -14.37 16.95
N ASN A 62 -2.73 -13.84 15.72
CA ASN A 62 -3.29 -14.56 14.59
C ASN A 62 -2.41 -15.74 14.15
N VAL A 63 -1.14 -15.48 13.85
CA VAL A 63 -0.22 -16.45 13.21
C VAL A 63 0.34 -17.46 14.21
N ALA A 64 0.76 -17.02 15.39
CA ALA A 64 1.46 -17.87 16.36
C ALA A 64 0.54 -18.47 17.42
N TYR A 65 -0.52 -17.76 17.82
CA TYR A 65 -1.45 -18.19 18.87
C TYR A 65 -2.80 -18.71 18.35
N GLY A 66 -3.01 -18.71 17.02
CA GLY A 66 -4.19 -19.33 16.41
C GLY A 66 -5.50 -18.53 16.53
N HIS A 67 -5.42 -17.24 16.88
CA HIS A 67 -6.58 -16.34 16.90
C HIS A 67 -6.92 -15.84 15.49
N SER A 68 -7.53 -16.71 14.69
CA SER A 68 -7.89 -16.41 13.30
C SER A 68 -8.94 -15.30 13.14
N ASP A 69 -9.63 -14.94 14.22
CA ASP A 69 -10.56 -13.81 14.33
C ASP A 69 -9.86 -12.44 14.43
N VAL A 70 -8.56 -12.42 14.73
CA VAL A 70 -7.79 -11.17 14.85
C VAL A 70 -7.23 -10.75 13.49
N THR A 71 -7.74 -9.65 12.94
CA THR A 71 -7.17 -9.02 11.73
C THR A 71 -5.84 -8.35 12.06
N PHE A 72 -4.77 -8.71 11.33
CA PHE A 72 -3.44 -8.13 11.51
C PHE A 72 -2.86 -7.47 10.25
N GLN A 73 -3.50 -7.68 9.09
CA GLN A 73 -3.08 -7.09 7.82
C GLN A 73 -3.96 -5.90 7.50
N GLY A 74 -3.34 -4.81 7.05
CA GLY A 74 -4.06 -3.74 6.39
C GLY A 74 -4.60 -4.18 5.02
N PRO A 75 -5.44 -3.35 4.38
CA PRO A 75 -6.00 -3.70 3.09
C PRO A 75 -4.89 -3.72 2.01
N PHE A 76 -4.95 -4.69 1.10
CA PHE A 76 -4.02 -4.87 -0.01
C PHE A 76 -4.79 -5.00 -1.34
N PRO A 77 -4.33 -4.38 -2.44
CA PRO A 77 -5.04 -4.41 -3.71
C PRO A 77 -5.10 -5.83 -4.27
N THR A 78 -6.26 -6.19 -4.83
CA THR A 78 -6.50 -7.50 -5.45
C THR A 78 -6.82 -7.39 -6.93
N GLN A 79 -7.47 -6.30 -7.35
CA GLN A 79 -7.81 -6.07 -8.76
C GLN A 79 -7.67 -4.60 -9.15
N PHE A 80 -7.37 -4.38 -10.42
CA PHE A 80 -7.28 -3.06 -11.04
C PHE A 80 -8.17 -3.05 -12.28
N HIS A 81 -8.95 -1.98 -12.49
CA HIS A 81 -9.79 -1.82 -13.66
C HIS A 81 -9.55 -0.45 -14.27
N VAL A 82 -8.98 -0.42 -15.47
CA VAL A 82 -8.79 0.81 -16.23
C VAL A 82 -10.03 1.06 -17.08
N THR A 83 -10.59 2.26 -16.98
CA THR A 83 -11.78 2.66 -17.73
C THR A 83 -11.61 4.05 -18.33
N GLY A 84 -12.36 4.34 -19.39
CA GLY A 84 -12.29 5.61 -20.11
C GLY A 84 -11.00 5.77 -20.95
N SER A 85 -10.83 6.96 -21.51
CA SER A 85 -9.68 7.32 -22.36
C SER A 85 -9.35 8.79 -22.25
N GLY A 86 -8.09 9.16 -22.58
CA GLY A 86 -7.63 10.53 -22.53
C GLY A 86 -7.88 11.18 -21.17
N ALA A 87 -8.51 12.35 -21.17
CA ALA A 87 -8.84 13.11 -19.97
C ALA A 87 -9.89 12.44 -19.05
N GLN A 88 -10.66 11.47 -19.56
CA GLN A 88 -11.68 10.74 -18.77
C GLN A 88 -11.17 9.41 -18.22
N ARG A 89 -9.88 9.12 -18.39
CA ARG A 89 -9.32 7.85 -17.93
C ARG A 89 -9.28 7.78 -16.41
N THR A 90 -9.74 6.67 -15.86
CA THR A 90 -9.73 6.36 -14.42
C THR A 90 -9.23 4.95 -14.17
N ILE A 91 -8.77 4.70 -12.95
CA ILE A 91 -8.38 3.37 -12.48
C ILE A 91 -9.15 3.10 -11.20
N THR A 92 -9.98 2.06 -11.20
CA THR A 92 -10.64 1.55 -10.01
C THR A 92 -9.80 0.42 -9.43
N ILE A 93 -9.48 0.51 -8.15
CA ILE A 93 -8.66 -0.45 -7.41
C ILE A 93 -9.55 -1.13 -6.38
N GLU A 94 -9.64 -2.45 -6.44
CA GLU A 94 -10.31 -3.27 -5.44
C GLU A 94 -9.30 -3.76 -4.39
N TYR A 95 -9.70 -3.74 -3.12
CA TYR A 95 -8.91 -4.26 -2.01
C TYR A 95 -9.53 -5.52 -1.41
N ASN A 96 -8.69 -6.46 -1.00
CA ASN A 96 -9.04 -7.66 -0.24
C ASN A 96 -10.17 -8.50 -0.87
N ASN A 97 -10.21 -8.62 -2.20
CA ASN A 97 -11.27 -9.33 -2.95
C ASN A 97 -12.68 -8.82 -2.60
N GLY A 98 -12.79 -7.51 -2.39
CA GLY A 98 -14.05 -6.85 -2.06
C GLY A 98 -14.46 -6.93 -0.59
N ARG A 99 -13.68 -7.58 0.29
CA ARG A 99 -14.12 -7.95 1.66
C ARG A 99 -13.88 -6.89 2.73
N THR A 100 -13.01 -5.92 2.47
CA THR A 100 -12.60 -4.93 3.48
C THR A 100 -13.05 -3.54 3.05
N SER A 101 -14.00 -2.95 3.79
CA SER A 101 -14.37 -1.55 3.59
C SER A 101 -13.19 -0.63 3.90
N LEU A 102 -13.03 0.41 3.09
CA LEU A 102 -11.91 1.35 3.18
C LEU A 102 -12.33 2.63 3.91
N ASP A 103 -11.41 3.13 4.73
CA ASP A 103 -11.40 4.47 5.30
C ASP A 103 -10.34 5.30 4.55
N ILE A 104 -10.82 6.26 3.73
CA ILE A 104 -9.99 7.09 2.87
C ILE A 104 -9.70 8.42 3.56
N ARG A 105 -8.44 8.67 3.90
CA ARG A 105 -8.06 9.86 4.69
C ARG A 105 -7.29 10.91 3.91
N ASN A 106 -6.59 10.52 2.85
CA ASN A 106 -5.67 11.40 2.13
C ASN A 106 -5.39 10.90 0.71
N THR A 107 -4.41 11.53 0.05
CA THR A 107 -3.84 11.14 -1.25
C THR A 107 -2.59 10.28 -1.07
N GLY A 108 -2.06 9.72 -2.16
CA GLY A 108 -0.83 8.93 -2.11
C GLY A 108 -0.60 7.97 -3.28
N PHE A 109 -1.36 8.10 -4.36
CA PHE A 109 -1.15 7.30 -5.57
C PHE A 109 -0.35 8.08 -6.59
N ASP A 110 0.62 7.41 -7.21
CA ASP A 110 1.21 7.87 -8.45
C ASP A 110 0.95 6.83 -9.55
N ILE A 111 0.80 7.29 -10.78
CA ILE A 111 0.74 6.44 -11.97
C ILE A 111 1.95 6.70 -12.85
N CYS A 112 2.34 5.69 -13.62
CA CYS A 112 3.37 5.87 -14.62
C CYS A 112 2.77 6.02 -16.02
N CYS A 113 3.07 7.15 -16.64
CA CYS A 113 2.66 7.46 -18.00
C CYS A 113 3.75 7.01 -18.98
N GLY A 114 3.52 5.88 -19.65
CA GLY A 114 4.42 5.35 -20.66
C GLY A 114 4.10 5.93 -22.04
N GLY A 115 5.04 6.67 -22.64
CA GLY A 115 5.01 7.02 -24.06
C GLY A 115 5.06 5.80 -24.98
N GLU A 116 5.00 5.99 -26.30
CA GLU A 116 4.84 4.91 -27.30
C GLU A 116 5.85 3.74 -27.16
N ASN A 117 7.06 4.00 -26.64
CA ASN A 117 8.14 3.01 -26.49
C ASN A 117 8.41 2.59 -25.03
N ILE A 118 7.57 3.00 -24.09
CA ILE A 118 7.76 2.75 -22.66
C ILE A 118 6.75 1.70 -22.23
N HIS A 119 7.25 0.49 -21.97
CA HIS A 119 6.43 -0.64 -21.53
C HIS A 119 6.53 -0.91 -20.03
N SER A 120 7.42 -0.23 -19.31
CA SER A 120 7.57 -0.32 -17.87
C SER A 120 8.23 0.92 -17.31
N CYS A 121 8.00 1.18 -16.03
CA CYS A 121 8.67 2.26 -15.31
C CYS A 121 9.54 1.68 -14.22
N THR A 122 10.74 2.22 -14.09
CA THR A 122 11.59 1.91 -12.95
C THR A 122 11.04 2.57 -11.70
N ASP A 123 11.25 1.94 -10.55
CA ASP A 123 10.74 2.38 -9.26
C ASP A 123 11.19 3.81 -8.89
N GLN A 124 12.36 4.21 -9.41
CA GLN A 124 13.01 5.52 -9.23
C GLN A 124 12.92 6.43 -10.47
N GLY A 125 12.09 6.08 -11.46
CA GLY A 125 11.95 6.84 -12.70
C GLY A 125 11.30 8.21 -12.54
N THR A 126 11.46 9.10 -13.52
CA THR A 126 10.87 10.45 -13.52
C THR A 126 9.48 10.52 -14.14
N TRP A 127 8.93 9.38 -14.59
CA TRP A 127 7.65 9.29 -15.30
C TRP A 127 6.44 9.04 -14.39
N TRP A 128 6.69 9.02 -13.08
CA TRP A 128 5.64 8.92 -12.06
C TRP A 128 4.99 10.29 -11.86
N VAL A 129 3.67 10.33 -12.02
CA VAL A 129 2.86 11.52 -11.81
C VAL A 129 1.76 11.24 -10.80
N ASP A 130 1.39 12.25 -10.03
CA ASP A 130 0.33 12.15 -9.02
C ASP A 130 -1.00 11.74 -9.67
N ALA A 131 -1.72 10.85 -8.99
CA ALA A 131 -3.01 10.31 -9.42
C ALA A 131 -4.06 10.48 -8.31
N PRO A 132 -4.73 11.64 -8.24
CA PRO A 132 -5.70 11.93 -7.21
C PRO A 132 -6.84 10.91 -7.12
N ILE A 133 -7.26 10.60 -5.89
CA ILE A 133 -8.49 9.85 -5.62
C ILE A 133 -9.68 10.72 -5.98
N THR A 134 -10.57 10.21 -6.83
CA THR A 134 -11.80 10.91 -7.26
C THR A 134 -13.04 10.41 -6.56
N SER A 135 -13.06 9.14 -6.15
CA SER A 135 -14.17 8.54 -5.40
C SER A 135 -13.75 7.26 -4.69
N HIS A 136 -14.57 6.81 -3.75
CA HIS A 136 -14.44 5.49 -3.12
C HIS A 136 -15.81 4.93 -2.78
N GLN A 137 -15.93 3.61 -2.75
CA GLN A 137 -17.15 2.91 -2.33
C GLN A 137 -16.77 1.55 -1.77
N GLY A 138 -17.14 1.28 -0.51
CA GLY A 138 -16.86 -0.01 0.13
C GLY A 138 -15.36 -0.34 0.09
N SER A 139 -15.01 -1.39 -0.63
CA SER A 139 -13.66 -1.94 -0.82
C SER A 139 -12.93 -1.41 -2.07
N HIS A 140 -13.51 -0.41 -2.75
CA HIS A 140 -13.00 0.16 -3.99
C HIS A 140 -12.59 1.62 -3.82
N VAL A 141 -11.49 2.00 -4.46
CA VAL A 141 -11.07 3.40 -4.64
C VAL A 141 -10.87 3.68 -6.12
N THR A 142 -11.28 4.85 -6.59
CA THR A 142 -11.08 5.29 -7.96
C THR A 142 -10.12 6.46 -7.98
N ILE A 143 -9.09 6.36 -8.82
CA ILE A 143 -8.13 7.43 -9.08
C ILE A 143 -8.25 7.93 -10.51
N THR A 144 -7.91 9.20 -10.75
CA THR A 144 -7.81 9.74 -12.11
C THR A 144 -6.48 9.34 -12.74
N ALA A 145 -6.52 9.02 -14.03
CA ALA A 145 -5.34 8.83 -14.87
C ALA A 145 -5.28 9.82 -16.04
N SER A 146 -5.97 10.95 -15.89
CA SER A 146 -6.02 12.03 -16.88
C SER A 146 -4.63 12.62 -17.18
N SER A 147 -3.71 12.59 -16.21
CA SER A 147 -2.34 13.09 -16.33
C SER A 147 -1.53 12.40 -17.45
N CYS A 148 -1.89 11.18 -17.83
CA CYS A 148 -1.25 10.47 -18.93
C CYS A 148 -1.76 10.88 -20.32
N ASN A 149 -2.79 11.72 -20.44
CA ASN A 149 -3.33 12.19 -21.72
C ASN A 149 -3.50 11.04 -22.74
N SER A 150 -2.83 11.12 -23.90
CA SER A 150 -2.83 10.10 -24.95
C SER A 150 -1.86 8.94 -24.72
N THR A 151 -1.01 9.00 -23.70
CA THR A 151 -0.04 7.94 -23.39
C THR A 151 -0.69 6.82 -22.60
N ASN A 152 -0.07 5.63 -22.58
CA ASN A 152 -0.59 4.50 -21.81
C ASN A 152 -0.27 4.64 -20.33
N VAL A 153 -1.12 4.09 -19.47
CA VAL A 153 -0.78 3.90 -18.06
C VAL A 153 -0.13 2.53 -17.93
N VAL A 154 1.16 2.50 -17.61
CA VAL A 154 1.95 1.25 -17.59
C VAL A 154 2.30 0.80 -16.19
N GLY A 155 2.03 1.63 -15.18
CA GLY A 155 2.23 1.26 -13.79
C GLY A 155 1.45 2.15 -12.83
N LEU A 156 1.32 1.65 -11.60
CA LEU A 156 0.65 2.32 -10.50
C LEU A 156 1.43 2.00 -9.22
N ARG A 157 1.61 3.00 -8.36
CA ARG A 157 2.19 2.82 -7.04
C ARG A 157 1.42 3.59 -5.98
N TYR A 158 1.49 3.11 -4.75
CA TYR A 158 0.87 3.71 -3.58
C TYR A 158 1.89 3.91 -2.47
N ALA A 159 1.84 5.09 -1.83
CA ALA A 159 2.67 5.46 -0.69
C ALA A 159 4.18 5.26 -0.91
N TRP A 160 4.66 5.50 -2.14
CA TRP A 160 6.02 5.20 -2.58
C TRP A 160 7.05 6.29 -2.28
N ARG A 161 6.62 7.42 -1.72
CA ARG A 161 7.52 8.50 -1.29
C ARG A 161 8.20 8.10 0.02
N GLU A 162 9.39 8.63 0.28
CA GLU A 162 10.14 8.40 1.53
C GLU A 162 9.31 8.74 2.78
N SER A 163 8.45 9.75 2.67
CA SER A 163 7.51 10.17 3.71
C SER A 163 6.14 10.38 3.06
N PRO A 164 5.34 9.31 2.90
CA PRO A 164 4.16 9.34 2.05
C PRO A 164 2.98 10.08 2.68
N CYS A 165 2.96 10.24 4.00
CA CYS A 165 1.85 10.86 4.70
C CYS A 165 2.26 11.40 6.08
N ASN A 166 1.39 12.20 6.71
CA ASN A 166 1.52 12.59 8.11
C ASN A 166 1.07 11.46 9.05
N LEU A 167 1.34 11.63 10.35
CA LEU A 167 0.97 10.68 11.41
C LEU A 167 -0.50 10.24 11.31
N LYS A 168 -0.71 8.95 11.02
CA LYS A 168 -2.00 8.26 10.86
C LYS A 168 -2.90 8.86 9.76
N GLN A 169 -2.30 9.52 8.77
CA GLN A 169 -2.99 10.24 7.67
C GLN A 169 -2.58 9.73 6.28
N CYS A 170 -2.22 8.44 6.15
CA CYS A 170 -2.04 7.81 4.84
C CYS A 170 -3.38 7.63 4.11
N ALA A 171 -3.38 7.38 2.80
CA ALA A 171 -4.62 7.42 2.04
C ALA A 171 -5.58 6.28 2.43
N ILE A 172 -5.08 5.05 2.51
CA ILE A 172 -5.90 3.85 2.60
C ILE A 172 -5.74 3.17 3.96
N TYR A 173 -6.87 3.01 4.66
CA TYR A 173 -7.00 2.22 5.89
C TYR A 173 -8.14 1.23 5.76
N ALA A 174 -8.07 0.11 6.50
CA ALA A 174 -9.23 -0.72 6.73
C ALA A 174 -10.18 -0.04 7.73
N ALA A 175 -11.45 0.10 7.39
CA ALA A 175 -12.43 0.83 8.20
C ALA A 175 -12.73 0.16 9.55
N ASP A 176 -12.56 -1.15 9.66
CA ASP A 176 -12.87 -1.95 10.85
C ASP A 176 -11.71 -1.99 11.86
N SER A 177 -10.48 -2.14 11.37
CA SER A 177 -9.27 -2.34 12.18
C SER A 177 -8.40 -1.10 12.28
N SER A 178 -8.63 -0.09 11.44
CA SER A 178 -7.77 1.10 11.29
C SER A 178 -6.31 0.76 10.95
N LEU A 179 -6.05 -0.42 10.38
CA LEU A 179 -4.73 -0.79 9.88
C LEU A 179 -4.47 -0.15 8.51
N PRO A 180 -3.31 0.49 8.29
CA PRO A 180 -2.98 1.11 7.00
C PRO A 180 -2.63 0.06 5.94
N ALA A 181 -2.98 0.34 4.69
CA ALA A 181 -2.44 -0.41 3.56
C ALA A 181 -0.91 -0.22 3.49
N PRO A 182 -0.11 -1.27 3.17
CA PRO A 182 1.32 -1.12 2.89
C PRO A 182 1.56 -0.36 1.58
N PRO A 183 2.78 0.14 1.31
CA PRO A 183 3.14 0.61 -0.02
C PRO A 183 3.07 -0.55 -1.01
N TYR A 184 2.82 -0.24 -2.28
CA TYR A 184 2.92 -1.24 -3.34
C TYR A 184 3.19 -0.58 -4.68
N LEU A 185 3.66 -1.39 -5.63
CA LEU A 185 3.93 -1.05 -7.01
C LEU A 185 3.39 -2.18 -7.90
N THR A 186 2.72 -1.82 -8.98
CA THR A 186 2.35 -2.74 -10.05
C THR A 186 2.73 -2.14 -11.40
N ASN A 187 3.37 -2.95 -12.24
CA ASN A 187 3.66 -2.65 -13.64
C ASN A 187 2.75 -3.45 -14.60
N THR A 188 1.73 -4.12 -14.05
CA THR A 188 0.77 -4.94 -14.79
C THR A 188 -0.63 -4.44 -14.50
N LEU A 189 -1.03 -3.39 -15.21
CA LEU A 189 -2.42 -2.96 -15.26
C LEU A 189 -3.11 -3.68 -16.42
N PRO A 190 -4.33 -4.22 -16.25
CA PRO A 190 -5.07 -4.79 -17.36
C PRO A 190 -5.35 -3.70 -18.40
N ALA A 191 -5.11 -4.06 -19.66
CA ALA A 191 -5.31 -3.19 -20.83
C ALA A 191 -6.79 -2.85 -21.06
#